data_AF-A0A1G7ERZ2-F1
#
_entry.id   AF-A0A1G7ERZ2-F1
#
_cell.length_a   1.000
_cell.length_b   1.000
_cell.length_c   1.000
_cell.angle_alpha   90.00
_cell.angle_beta   90.00
_cell.angle_gamma   90.00
#
_symmetry.space_group_name_H-M   'P 1'
#
loop_
_entity.id
_entity.type
_entity.pdbx_description
1 polymer ?
#
loop_
_entity_poly.entity_id
_entity_poly.type
_entity_poly.pdbx_seq_one_letter_code
_entity_poly.pdbx_strand_id
1 'polypeptide(L)'
;MKLLRVLVLCVLSAGVAVAQANPLLDHADPFITLHPVQGKYVLLATTGNNITLWSGASVPTAAQDSKVVLTAPEGMDQVWSPTLWQMQGKWWIYFTARMNKGGHAIFVLSSDTTDVFGSYTFHGALELGRPSIDPSLLMVKGVPYLMYVTVDRGENAIWMTKLASPLQPVGEKALIAEPEFAWERGAGTTKNYPVNEGPTTLYHAGKTFIVYSGSDTASPRYCLGLLTFRGGDPLVRTNWVKMPQPVFEANPANGIYGPGRGTFAQDAGGWWLLYAAKATDDPTSRNRAVRAQRFTWKDGVPVFGVPMKDGPINSR
;
A
#
# COMPACT_ATOMS: atom_id res chain seq x y z
N MET A 1 41.48 59.02 0.60
CA MET A 1 40.12 58.43 0.52
C MET A 1 40.00 57.58 -0.74
N LYS A 2 40.09 56.26 -0.64
CA LYS A 2 39.72 55.32 -1.71
C LYS A 2 38.72 54.33 -1.11
N LEU A 3 37.48 54.38 -1.58
CA LEU A 3 36.38 53.52 -1.17
C LEU A 3 36.60 52.13 -1.76
N LEU A 4 36.74 51.11 -0.92
CA LEU A 4 36.77 49.71 -1.34
C LEU A 4 35.33 49.20 -1.39
N ARG A 5 34.79 48.95 -2.60
CA ARG A 5 33.51 48.27 -2.78
C ARG A 5 33.72 46.77 -2.65
N VAL A 6 33.15 46.16 -1.62
CA VAL A 6 33.06 44.70 -1.49
C VAL A 6 31.87 44.23 -2.32
N LEU A 7 32.14 43.44 -3.35
CA LEU A 7 31.13 42.76 -4.16
C LEU A 7 30.81 41.42 -3.48
N VAL A 8 29.62 41.28 -2.90
CA VAL A 8 29.15 40.00 -2.36
C VAL A 8 28.63 39.16 -3.53
N LEU A 9 29.34 38.11 -3.87
CA LEU A 9 28.94 37.14 -4.89
C LEU A 9 27.97 36.14 -4.24
N CYS A 10 26.66 36.29 -4.50
CA CYS A 10 25.68 35.26 -4.16
C CYS A 10 25.88 34.06 -5.10
N VAL A 11 26.52 33.01 -4.60
CA VAL A 11 26.56 31.71 -5.28
C VAL A 11 25.20 31.04 -5.06
N LEU A 12 24.32 31.13 -6.05
CA LEU A 12 23.16 30.26 -6.14
C LEU A 12 23.65 28.84 -6.42
N SER A 13 23.65 27.98 -5.40
CA SER A 13 23.79 26.55 -5.60
C SER A 13 22.52 26.04 -6.30
N ALA A 14 22.59 25.88 -7.62
CA ALA A 14 21.62 25.08 -8.35
C ALA A 14 21.75 23.65 -7.82
N GLY A 15 20.86 23.26 -6.90
CA GLY A 15 20.74 21.88 -6.47
C GLY A 15 20.52 21.01 -7.70
N VAL A 16 21.39 20.01 -7.89
CA VAL A 16 21.17 18.99 -8.92
C VAL A 16 19.85 18.33 -8.57
N ALA A 17 18.82 18.54 -9.41
CA ALA A 17 17.60 17.75 -9.31
C ALA A 17 18.00 16.30 -9.57
N VAL A 18 18.05 15.49 -8.51
CA VAL A 18 18.22 14.04 -8.65
C VAL A 18 17.09 13.57 -9.55
N ALA A 19 17.43 13.00 -10.71
CA ALA A 19 16.45 12.42 -11.60
C ALA A 19 15.70 11.32 -10.82
N GLN A 20 14.45 11.58 -10.49
CA GLN A 20 13.59 10.63 -9.78
C GLN A 20 13.26 9.51 -10.77
N ALA A 21 13.59 8.26 -10.42
CA ALA A 21 13.48 7.13 -11.32
C ALA A 21 12.81 5.93 -10.63
N ASN A 22 12.07 5.14 -11.40
CA ASN A 22 11.66 3.82 -10.97
C ASN A 22 12.84 2.84 -11.08
N PRO A 23 12.99 1.89 -10.13
CA PRO A 23 12.20 1.75 -8.90
C PRO A 23 12.56 2.81 -7.83
N LEU A 24 11.58 3.16 -6.99
CA LEU A 24 11.74 4.12 -5.89
C LEU A 24 12.40 3.52 -4.65
N LEU A 25 12.12 2.24 -4.37
CA LEU A 25 12.52 1.58 -3.13
C LEU A 25 12.56 0.07 -3.36
N ASP A 26 13.66 -0.59 -2.99
CA ASP A 26 13.85 -2.05 -3.12
C ASP A 26 13.12 -2.84 -2.01
N HIS A 27 11.83 -2.55 -1.84
CA HIS A 27 10.94 -3.20 -0.90
C HIS A 27 9.60 -3.53 -1.55
N ALA A 28 8.82 -4.37 -0.87
CA ALA A 28 7.50 -4.79 -1.30
C ALA A 28 6.38 -4.06 -0.52
N ASP A 29 5.14 -4.27 -0.98
CA ASP A 29 3.92 -3.90 -0.27
C ASP A 29 3.85 -2.41 0.13
N PRO A 30 4.00 -1.47 -0.83
CA PRO A 30 3.99 -0.05 -0.52
C PRO A 30 2.64 0.41 0.02
N PHE A 31 2.68 1.30 1.01
CA PHE A 31 1.55 2.13 1.42
C PHE A 31 1.99 3.57 1.49
N ILE A 32 1.30 4.48 0.81
CA ILE A 32 1.62 5.91 0.82
C ILE A 32 0.44 6.74 1.33
N THR A 33 0.74 7.84 2.00
CA THR A 33 -0.31 8.82 2.36
C THR A 33 -0.90 9.45 1.10
N LEU A 34 -2.23 9.61 1.07
CA LEU A 34 -2.93 10.19 -0.08
C LEU A 34 -2.42 11.61 -0.39
N HIS A 35 -2.14 12.39 0.65
CA HIS A 35 -1.62 13.76 0.55
C HIS A 35 -0.37 13.91 1.43
N PRO A 36 0.42 14.99 1.25
CA PRO A 36 1.54 15.28 2.13
C PRO A 36 1.09 15.48 3.57
N VAL A 37 1.80 14.85 4.49
CA VAL A 37 1.70 15.02 5.94
C VAL A 37 2.91 15.82 6.38
N GLN A 38 2.68 16.99 7.00
CA GLN A 38 3.76 17.91 7.39
C GLN A 38 4.73 18.25 6.23
N GLY A 39 4.17 18.43 5.02
CA GLY A 39 4.95 18.78 3.82
C GLY A 39 5.64 17.60 3.12
N LYS A 40 5.46 16.36 3.59
CA LYS A 40 6.05 15.17 2.98
C LYS A 40 5.02 14.07 2.72
N TYR A 41 5.15 13.36 1.62
CA TYR A 41 4.50 12.05 1.48
C TYR A 41 5.19 11.06 2.41
N VAL A 42 4.42 10.24 3.12
CA VAL A 42 4.94 9.17 3.98
C VAL A 42 4.69 7.84 3.30
N LEU A 43 5.76 7.12 3.03
CA LEU A 43 5.76 5.79 2.42
C LEU A 43 6.13 4.75 3.48
N LEU A 44 5.41 3.64 3.51
CA LEU A 44 5.75 2.44 4.26
C LEU A 44 5.87 1.27 3.27
N ALA A 45 6.62 0.25 3.67
CA ALA A 45 6.88 -0.94 2.86
C ALA A 45 7.29 -2.10 3.76
N THR A 46 7.20 -3.33 3.25
CA THR A 46 7.64 -4.54 3.95
C THR A 46 9.15 -4.57 4.12
N THR A 47 9.63 -4.65 5.36
CA THR A 47 11.05 -4.83 5.70
C THR A 47 11.37 -6.21 6.25
N GLY A 48 10.37 -6.90 6.79
CA GLY A 48 10.50 -8.22 7.42
C GLY A 48 10.85 -8.18 8.91
N ASN A 49 11.39 -7.07 9.44
CA ASN A 49 11.86 -7.00 10.83
C ASN A 49 11.65 -5.63 11.54
N ASN A 50 11.11 -4.62 10.87
CA ASN A 50 10.85 -3.32 11.47
C ASN A 50 9.70 -2.58 10.78
N ILE A 51 9.26 -1.47 11.37
CA ILE A 51 8.38 -0.51 10.71
C ILE A 51 9.20 0.75 10.46
N THR A 52 9.43 1.02 9.18
CA THR A 52 10.13 2.22 8.70
C THR A 52 9.15 3.13 8.00
N LEU A 53 9.19 4.42 8.36
CA LEU A 53 8.52 5.50 7.65
C LEU A 53 9.54 6.14 6.72
N TRP A 54 9.41 5.92 5.43
CA TRP A 54 10.11 6.71 4.43
C TRP A 54 9.34 7.99 4.13
N SER A 55 10.05 9.03 3.69
CA SER A 55 9.38 10.28 3.31
C SER A 55 10.13 11.10 2.27
N GLY A 56 9.38 11.99 1.61
CA GLY A 56 9.91 13.02 0.73
C GLY A 56 8.86 14.03 0.31
N ALA A 57 9.30 15.16 -0.26
CA ALA A 57 8.42 16.27 -0.62
C ALA A 57 7.46 15.97 -1.79
N SER A 58 7.72 14.91 -2.56
CA SER A 58 6.90 14.48 -3.71
C SER A 58 6.79 12.97 -3.74
N VAL A 59 5.79 12.43 -4.46
CA VAL A 59 5.62 10.98 -4.61
C VAL A 59 6.89 10.30 -5.15
N PRO A 60 7.56 10.82 -6.20
CA PRO A 60 8.79 10.19 -6.69
C PRO A 60 10.02 10.37 -5.76
N THR A 61 9.95 11.20 -4.71
CA THR A 61 10.96 11.27 -3.64
C THR A 61 10.51 10.64 -2.34
N ALA A 62 9.38 9.94 -2.30
CA ALA A 62 8.82 9.43 -1.04
C ALA A 62 9.74 8.44 -0.29
N ALA A 63 10.81 7.95 -0.93
CA ALA A 63 11.83 7.09 -0.35
C ALA A 63 13.15 7.82 0.07
N GLN A 64 13.20 9.15 0.03
CA GLN A 64 14.43 9.93 0.20
C GLN A 64 14.96 9.92 1.63
N ASP A 65 14.10 10.17 2.62
CA ASP A 65 14.43 10.12 4.04
C ASP A 65 13.77 8.89 4.68
N SER A 66 14.26 8.45 5.84
CA SER A 66 13.64 7.34 6.57
C SER A 66 13.75 7.48 8.08
N LYS A 67 12.75 6.97 8.81
CA LYS A 67 12.76 6.82 10.27
C LYS A 67 12.15 5.48 10.68
N VAL A 68 12.89 4.69 11.45
CA VAL A 68 12.37 3.48 12.09
C VAL A 68 11.52 3.89 13.30
N VAL A 69 10.28 3.39 13.37
CA VAL A 69 9.34 3.67 14.47
C VAL A 69 9.01 2.44 15.32
N LEU A 70 9.35 1.25 14.82
CA LEU A 70 9.32 0.00 15.59
C LEU A 70 10.44 -0.91 15.07
N THR A 71 11.28 -1.43 15.95
CA THR A 71 12.07 -2.63 15.67
C THR A 71 11.29 -3.83 16.21
N ALA A 72 11.18 -4.92 15.44
CA ALA A 72 10.46 -6.11 15.89
C ALA A 72 10.99 -6.55 17.27
N PRO A 73 10.12 -6.67 18.29
CA PRO A 73 10.52 -7.19 19.59
C PRO A 73 10.92 -8.67 19.47
N GLU A 74 11.58 -9.19 20.51
CA GLU A 74 11.93 -10.61 20.57
C GLU A 74 10.71 -11.50 20.32
N GLY A 75 10.89 -12.54 19.50
CA GLY A 75 9.83 -13.46 19.11
C GLY A 75 8.96 -12.98 17.93
N MET A 76 9.05 -11.70 17.52
CA MET A 76 8.33 -11.20 16.36
C MET A 76 9.14 -11.35 15.07
N ASP A 77 8.52 -11.91 14.03
CA ASP A 77 9.10 -12.00 12.69
C ASP A 77 8.06 -11.72 11.60
N GLN A 78 8.51 -11.71 10.34
CA GLN A 78 7.63 -11.56 9.16
C GLN A 78 6.79 -10.27 9.20
N VAL A 79 7.45 -9.16 9.55
CA VAL A 79 6.83 -7.83 9.60
C VAL A 79 6.54 -7.34 8.18
N TRP A 80 5.27 -7.38 7.78
CA TRP A 80 4.82 -7.14 6.40
C TRP A 80 3.68 -6.12 6.31
N SER A 81 3.57 -5.51 5.13
CA SER A 81 2.48 -4.64 4.68
C SER A 81 1.96 -3.66 5.72
N PRO A 82 2.82 -2.79 6.28
CA PRO A 82 2.36 -1.72 7.16
C PRO A 82 1.49 -0.71 6.40
N THR A 83 0.38 -0.29 7.01
CA THR A 83 -0.48 0.81 6.51
C THR A 83 -0.66 1.87 7.58
N LEU A 84 -0.80 3.14 7.18
CA LEU A 84 -0.77 4.31 8.06
C LEU A 84 -2.06 5.13 7.95
N TRP A 85 -2.71 5.42 9.07
CA TRP A 85 -4.02 6.06 9.10
C TRP A 85 -4.13 7.11 10.19
N GLN A 86 -4.76 8.24 9.89
CA GLN A 86 -5.08 9.24 10.90
C GLN A 86 -6.48 9.00 11.47
N MET A 87 -6.58 8.73 12.77
CA MET A 87 -7.85 8.53 13.47
C MET A 87 -7.75 9.08 14.89
N GLN A 88 -8.80 9.77 15.34
CA GLN A 88 -8.90 10.29 16.71
C GLN A 88 -7.70 11.18 17.10
N GLY A 89 -7.20 12.00 16.17
CA GLY A 89 -6.09 12.93 16.40
C GLY A 89 -4.71 12.27 16.47
N LYS A 90 -4.60 10.96 16.23
CA LYS A 90 -3.34 10.21 16.22
C LYS A 90 -3.11 9.51 14.89
N TRP A 91 -1.87 9.12 14.65
CA TRP A 91 -1.49 8.22 13.58
C TRP A 91 -1.50 6.79 14.09
N TRP A 92 -2.03 5.88 13.28
CA TRP A 92 -2.15 4.46 13.59
C TRP A 92 -1.50 3.66 12.47
N ILE A 93 -0.61 2.75 12.84
CA ILE A 93 -0.01 1.81 11.90
C ILE A 93 -0.57 0.43 12.16
N TYR A 94 -1.15 -0.19 11.14
CA TYR A 94 -1.54 -1.60 11.18
C TYR A 94 -0.56 -2.36 10.31
N PHE A 95 -0.06 -3.50 10.79
CA PHE A 95 0.90 -4.31 10.04
C PHE A 95 0.69 -5.79 10.32
N THR A 96 1.20 -6.63 9.43
CA THR A 96 1.21 -8.08 9.61
C THR A 96 2.49 -8.49 10.32
N ALA A 97 2.42 -9.40 11.28
CA ALA A 97 3.58 -10.11 11.79
C ALA A 97 3.18 -11.49 12.32
N ARG A 98 4.17 -12.28 12.74
CA ARG A 98 3.96 -13.45 13.59
C ARG A 98 4.67 -13.23 14.92
N MET A 99 4.09 -13.74 15.99
CA MET A 99 4.71 -13.76 17.32
C MET A 99 5.01 -15.20 17.71
N ASN A 100 6.22 -15.49 18.18
CA ASN A 100 6.67 -16.78 18.68
C ASN A 100 6.36 -17.96 17.73
N LYS A 101 6.56 -17.74 16.42
CA LYS A 101 6.24 -18.72 15.35
C LYS A 101 4.76 -19.13 15.28
N GLY A 102 3.85 -18.33 15.86
CA GLY A 102 2.41 -18.48 15.70
C GLY A 102 1.92 -18.15 14.28
N GLY A 103 0.60 -18.18 14.09
CA GLY A 103 -0.01 -17.71 12.85
C GLY A 103 0.19 -16.20 12.64
N HIS A 104 0.07 -15.74 11.40
CA HIS A 104 0.06 -14.31 11.11
C HIS A 104 -1.12 -13.61 11.78
N ALA A 105 -0.85 -12.45 12.36
CA ALA A 105 -1.86 -11.59 12.94
C ALA A 105 -1.61 -10.14 12.53
N ILE A 106 -2.65 -9.31 12.68
CA ILE A 106 -2.55 -7.87 12.51
C ILE A 106 -2.17 -7.24 13.84
N PHE A 107 -1.09 -6.46 13.83
CA PHE A 107 -0.56 -5.73 14.98
C PHE A 107 -0.72 -4.23 14.78
N VAL A 108 -0.75 -3.47 15.89
CA VAL A 108 -1.07 -2.03 15.86
C VAL A 108 -0.04 -1.19 16.61
N LEU A 109 0.33 -0.06 16.01
CA LEU A 109 1.03 1.06 16.64
C LEU A 109 0.14 2.30 16.67
N SER A 110 0.32 3.15 17.67
CA SER A 110 -0.21 4.52 17.65
C SER A 110 0.90 5.54 17.90
N SER A 111 0.89 6.67 17.19
CA SER A 111 1.78 7.78 17.51
C SER A 111 1.46 8.33 18.90
N ASP A 112 2.50 8.73 19.62
CA ASP A 112 2.35 9.31 20.97
C ASP A 112 1.81 10.74 20.90
N THR A 113 2.04 11.42 19.78
CA THR A 113 1.58 12.80 19.50
C THR A 113 0.95 12.90 18.11
N THR A 114 0.59 14.11 17.68
CA THR A 114 0.15 14.41 16.31
C THR A 114 1.27 14.32 15.27
N ASP A 115 2.53 14.22 15.73
CA ASP A 115 3.68 14.08 14.85
C ASP A 115 3.78 12.65 14.28
N VAL A 116 3.61 12.53 12.96
CA VAL A 116 3.72 11.24 12.24
C VAL A 116 5.11 10.65 12.33
N PHE A 117 6.14 11.50 12.45
CA PHE A 117 7.52 11.08 12.63
C PHE A 117 7.90 11.05 14.11
N GLY A 118 6.95 11.12 15.03
CA GLY A 118 7.18 11.02 16.47
C GLY A 118 7.53 9.59 16.93
N SER A 119 7.44 9.39 18.24
CA SER A 119 7.48 8.05 18.85
C SER A 119 6.12 7.36 18.74
N TYR A 120 6.15 6.02 18.77
CA TYR A 120 4.97 5.18 18.66
C TYR A 120 4.88 4.20 19.82
N THR A 121 3.67 4.02 20.33
CA THR A 121 3.30 2.98 21.30
C THR A 121 2.85 1.72 20.55
N PHE A 122 3.38 0.55 20.95
CA PHE A 122 2.97 -0.76 20.43
C PHE A 122 1.84 -1.37 21.27
N HIS A 123 0.73 -1.72 20.61
CA HIS A 123 -0.49 -2.23 21.25
C HIS A 123 -0.66 -3.74 21.17
N GLY A 124 0.22 -4.44 20.47
CA GLY A 124 0.08 -5.88 20.24
C GLY A 124 -0.88 -6.21 19.09
N ALA A 125 -1.37 -7.45 19.09
CA ALA A 125 -2.23 -7.99 18.04
C ALA A 125 -3.70 -7.60 18.25
N LEU A 126 -4.43 -7.40 17.15
CA LEU A 126 -5.88 -7.32 17.14
C LEU A 126 -6.49 -8.72 17.20
N GLU A 127 -7.53 -8.88 18.01
CA GLU A 127 -8.31 -10.11 18.05
C GLU A 127 -9.27 -10.18 16.87
N LEU A 128 -8.91 -10.98 15.86
CA LEU A 128 -9.71 -11.23 14.67
C LEU A 128 -10.23 -12.67 14.57
N GLY A 129 -9.88 -13.54 15.52
CA GLY A 129 -10.31 -14.93 15.60
C GLY A 129 -9.73 -15.87 14.55
N ARG A 130 -8.92 -15.36 13.61
CA ARG A 130 -8.34 -16.11 12.49
C ARG A 130 -6.98 -15.53 12.11
N PRO A 131 -6.06 -16.35 11.58
CA PRO A 131 -4.82 -15.85 10.99
C PRO A 131 -5.11 -14.79 9.91
N SER A 132 -4.48 -13.63 10.05
CA SER A 132 -4.82 -12.44 9.28
C SER A 132 -3.56 -11.70 8.81
N ILE A 133 -3.58 -11.26 7.56
CA ILE A 133 -2.55 -10.42 6.95
C ILE A 133 -3.16 -9.17 6.30
N ASP A 134 -2.31 -8.28 5.83
CA ASP A 134 -2.63 -7.16 4.94
C ASP A 134 -3.74 -6.22 5.42
N PRO A 135 -3.54 -5.58 6.59
CA PRO A 135 -4.53 -4.66 7.13
C PRO A 135 -4.60 -3.39 6.29
N SER A 136 -5.82 -2.89 6.07
CA SER A 136 -6.08 -1.60 5.45
C SER A 136 -7.44 -1.08 5.90
N LEU A 137 -7.74 0.20 5.70
CA LEU A 137 -9.00 0.79 6.15
C LEU A 137 -9.86 1.25 4.99
N LEU A 138 -11.16 1.05 5.19
CA LEU A 138 -12.24 1.65 4.42
C LEU A 138 -13.00 2.61 5.34
N MET A 139 -13.31 3.79 4.83
CA MET A 139 -14.13 4.81 5.47
C MET A 139 -15.43 4.96 4.68
N VAL A 140 -16.57 4.66 5.31
CA VAL A 140 -17.90 4.89 4.72
C VAL A 140 -18.70 5.76 5.66
N LYS A 141 -19.08 6.95 5.20
CA LYS A 141 -19.86 7.93 5.98
C LYS A 141 -19.22 8.25 7.35
N GLY A 142 -17.89 8.40 7.37
CA GLY A 142 -17.11 8.68 8.59
C GLY A 142 -16.89 7.49 9.52
N VAL A 143 -17.40 6.30 9.17
CA VAL A 143 -17.22 5.08 9.95
C VAL A 143 -16.02 4.28 9.42
N PRO A 144 -15.03 3.93 10.26
CA PRO A 144 -13.91 3.09 9.87
C PRO A 144 -14.28 1.59 9.87
N TYR A 145 -13.81 0.90 8.83
CA TYR A 145 -13.88 -0.54 8.67
C TYR A 145 -12.47 -1.06 8.41
N LEU A 146 -12.03 -2.04 9.21
CA LEU A 146 -10.79 -2.75 8.99
C LEU A 146 -11.02 -3.81 7.92
N MET A 147 -10.29 -3.69 6.82
CA MET A 147 -10.11 -4.74 5.83
C MET A 147 -8.86 -5.55 6.18
N TYR A 148 -8.92 -6.85 5.97
CA TYR A 148 -7.81 -7.77 6.20
C TYR A 148 -7.98 -9.02 5.34
N VAL A 149 -6.97 -9.88 5.32
CA VAL A 149 -6.96 -11.09 4.49
C VAL A 149 -6.79 -12.30 5.39
N THR A 150 -7.61 -13.33 5.21
CA THR A 150 -7.46 -14.62 5.92
C THR A 150 -6.67 -15.60 5.07
N VAL A 151 -5.79 -16.38 5.70
CA VAL A 151 -4.83 -17.29 5.03
C VAL A 151 -4.92 -18.75 5.50
N ASP A 152 -6.05 -19.13 6.09
CA ASP A 152 -6.24 -20.36 6.86
C ASP A 152 -7.08 -21.43 6.12
N ARG A 153 -7.50 -21.20 4.87
CA ARG A 153 -8.41 -22.08 4.11
C ARG A 153 -7.85 -22.61 2.78
N GLY A 154 -6.54 -22.50 2.56
CA GLY A 154 -5.94 -22.87 1.27
C GLY A 154 -6.20 -21.84 0.16
N GLU A 155 -6.64 -20.65 0.54
CA GLU A 155 -6.78 -19.46 -0.30
C GLU A 155 -6.63 -18.19 0.55
N ASN A 156 -6.29 -17.08 -0.10
CA ASN A 156 -6.36 -15.75 0.50
C ASN A 156 -7.68 -15.08 0.11
N ALA A 157 -8.44 -14.64 1.12
CA ALA A 157 -9.72 -13.97 0.92
C ALA A 157 -9.78 -12.68 1.75
N ILE A 158 -10.42 -11.64 1.21
CA ILE A 158 -10.57 -10.32 1.83
C ILE A 158 -11.80 -10.33 2.71
N TRP A 159 -11.58 -10.02 3.99
CA TRP A 159 -12.60 -9.85 5.01
C TRP A 159 -12.63 -8.41 5.50
N MET A 160 -13.75 -8.03 6.10
CA MET A 160 -13.96 -6.69 6.64
C MET A 160 -14.73 -6.74 7.94
N THR A 161 -14.41 -5.85 8.87
CA THR A 161 -15.15 -5.67 10.12
C THR A 161 -15.17 -4.20 10.52
N LYS A 162 -16.22 -3.76 11.21
CA LYS A 162 -16.35 -2.39 11.67
C LYS A 162 -15.41 -2.13 12.85
N LEU A 163 -14.85 -0.92 12.93
CA LEU A 163 -14.07 -0.48 14.10
C LEU A 163 -14.90 0.49 14.95
N ALA A 164 -15.06 0.21 16.24
CA ALA A 164 -15.59 1.17 17.21
C ALA A 164 -14.52 2.17 17.67
N SER A 165 -13.27 1.71 17.72
CA SER A 165 -12.06 2.50 17.90
C SER A 165 -10.91 1.85 17.11
N PRO A 166 -9.77 2.51 16.93
CA PRO A 166 -8.63 1.95 16.20
C PRO A 166 -8.17 0.56 16.69
N LEU A 167 -8.41 0.23 17.96
CA LEU A 167 -8.03 -1.05 18.57
C LEU A 167 -9.21 -2.01 18.77
N GLN A 168 -10.43 -1.63 18.37
CA GLN A 168 -11.64 -2.37 18.74
C GLN A 168 -12.49 -2.72 17.52
N PRO A 169 -12.20 -3.86 16.87
CA PRO A 169 -13.14 -4.52 15.95
C PRO A 169 -14.44 -4.87 16.66
N VAL A 170 -15.58 -4.59 16.02
CA VAL A 170 -16.92 -4.85 16.57
C VAL A 170 -17.85 -5.46 15.53
N GLY A 171 -18.79 -6.27 16.03
CA GLY A 171 -19.78 -6.94 15.20
C GLY A 171 -19.21 -8.09 14.38
N GLU A 172 -19.96 -8.48 13.36
CA GLU A 172 -19.59 -9.58 12.48
C GLU A 172 -18.42 -9.21 11.56
N LYS A 173 -17.66 -10.24 11.19
CA LYS A 173 -16.61 -10.18 10.17
C LYS A 173 -17.22 -10.70 8.88
N ALA A 174 -17.20 -9.90 7.83
CA ALA A 174 -17.82 -10.22 6.56
C ALA A 174 -16.77 -10.60 5.51
N LEU A 175 -17.04 -11.65 4.74
CA LEU A 175 -16.29 -11.97 3.53
C LEU A 175 -16.69 -10.98 2.42
N ILE A 176 -15.72 -10.25 1.87
CA ILE A 176 -15.96 -9.22 0.85
C ILE A 176 -15.54 -9.69 -0.54
N ALA A 177 -14.41 -10.39 -0.65
CA ALA A 177 -13.95 -10.94 -1.91
C ALA A 177 -13.11 -12.20 -1.68
N GLU A 178 -13.34 -13.21 -2.51
CA GLU A 178 -12.55 -14.44 -2.58
C GLU A 178 -12.18 -14.69 -4.05
N PRO A 179 -11.15 -15.50 -4.35
CA PRO A 179 -10.74 -15.78 -5.73
C PRO A 179 -11.86 -16.45 -6.53
N GLU A 180 -12.38 -15.76 -7.54
CA GLU A 180 -13.49 -16.19 -8.42
C GLU A 180 -12.99 -16.49 -9.83
N PHE A 181 -12.02 -15.71 -10.32
CA PHE A 181 -11.53 -15.79 -11.69
C PHE A 181 -10.22 -16.56 -11.82
N ALA A 182 -9.96 -17.12 -13.00
CA ALA A 182 -8.76 -17.90 -13.27
C ALA A 182 -7.46 -17.10 -13.04
N TRP A 183 -7.46 -15.81 -13.37
CA TRP A 183 -6.33 -14.90 -13.15
C TRP A 183 -6.03 -14.64 -11.66
N GLU A 184 -6.98 -14.92 -10.76
CA GLU A 184 -6.79 -14.82 -9.31
C GLU A 184 -6.18 -16.10 -8.72
N ARG A 185 -6.10 -17.16 -9.52
CA ARG A 185 -5.71 -18.51 -9.12
C ARG A 185 -4.41 -18.98 -9.77
N GLY A 186 -3.63 -18.05 -10.31
CA GLY A 186 -2.33 -18.32 -10.93
C GLY A 186 -2.39 -18.90 -12.34
N ALA A 187 -3.56 -18.90 -13.00
CA ALA A 187 -3.75 -19.55 -14.30
C ALA A 187 -2.65 -19.17 -15.31
N GLY A 188 -2.04 -20.18 -15.91
CA GLY A 188 -0.92 -20.00 -16.85
C GLY A 188 0.43 -19.79 -16.16
N THR A 189 0.61 -20.21 -14.91
CA THR A 189 1.90 -20.24 -14.20
C THR A 189 2.10 -21.54 -13.42
N THR A 190 3.30 -21.73 -12.87
CA THR A 190 3.63 -22.85 -11.97
C THR A 190 3.24 -22.58 -10.51
N LYS A 191 2.73 -21.38 -10.21
CA LYS A 191 2.32 -20.92 -8.86
C LYS A 191 0.81 -20.71 -8.84
N ASN A 192 0.08 -21.82 -8.74
CA ASN A 192 -1.38 -21.84 -8.73
C ASN A 192 -1.89 -21.85 -7.28
N TYR A 193 -1.91 -20.69 -6.65
CA TYR A 193 -2.52 -20.48 -5.33
C TYR A 193 -3.62 -19.42 -5.47
N PRO A 194 -4.86 -19.68 -5.01
CA PRO A 194 -5.96 -18.72 -5.07
C PRO A 194 -5.71 -17.55 -4.12
N VAL A 195 -5.63 -16.33 -4.65
CA VAL A 195 -5.33 -15.15 -3.84
C VAL A 195 -6.22 -13.97 -4.20
N ASN A 196 -6.81 -13.37 -3.18
CA ASN A 196 -7.29 -11.99 -3.11
C ASN A 196 -6.67 -11.37 -1.85
N GLU A 197 -5.75 -10.42 -2.03
CA GLU A 197 -5.01 -9.85 -0.90
C GLU A 197 -4.65 -8.37 -1.08
N GLY A 198 -4.06 -7.74 -0.05
CA GLY A 198 -3.63 -6.34 -0.12
C GLY A 198 -4.71 -5.33 -0.51
N PRO A 199 -5.89 -5.35 0.14
CA PRO A 199 -6.94 -4.40 -0.18
C PRO A 199 -6.49 -2.97 0.14
N THR A 200 -6.69 -2.04 -0.78
CA THR A 200 -6.46 -0.61 -0.57
C THR A 200 -7.64 0.17 -1.10
N THR A 201 -8.14 1.09 -0.28
CA THR A 201 -9.30 1.90 -0.65
C THR A 201 -8.91 3.06 -1.56
N LEU A 202 -9.76 3.36 -2.53
CA LEU A 202 -9.65 4.51 -3.43
C LEU A 202 -11.01 5.19 -3.55
N TYR A 203 -11.04 6.52 -3.46
CA TYR A 203 -12.27 7.31 -3.58
C TYR A 203 -12.12 8.35 -4.68
N HIS A 204 -13.10 8.45 -5.57
CA HIS A 204 -13.11 9.45 -6.63
C HIS A 204 -14.52 9.64 -7.20
N ALA A 205 -14.87 10.88 -7.52
CA ALA A 205 -16.16 11.23 -8.15
C ALA A 205 -17.39 10.60 -7.44
N GLY A 206 -17.40 10.60 -6.11
CA GLY A 206 -18.48 10.01 -5.30
C GLY A 206 -18.53 8.48 -5.29
N LYS A 207 -17.57 7.81 -5.91
CA LYS A 207 -17.42 6.35 -5.92
C LYS A 207 -16.37 5.90 -4.92
N THR A 208 -16.56 4.68 -4.42
CA THR A 208 -15.65 4.00 -3.51
C THR A 208 -15.20 2.70 -4.15
N PHE A 209 -13.89 2.46 -4.13
CA PHE A 209 -13.25 1.29 -4.71
C PHE A 209 -12.38 0.58 -3.67
N ILE A 210 -12.28 -0.73 -3.78
CA ILE A 210 -11.18 -1.50 -3.19
C ILE A 210 -10.35 -2.04 -4.34
N VAL A 211 -9.09 -1.63 -4.40
CA VAL A 211 -8.09 -2.23 -5.27
C VAL A 211 -7.39 -3.32 -4.47
N TYR A 212 -7.26 -4.50 -5.04
CA TYR A 212 -6.64 -5.64 -4.37
C TYR A 212 -5.72 -6.37 -5.34
N SER A 213 -4.93 -7.31 -4.84
CA SER A 213 -4.04 -8.12 -5.68
C SER A 213 -4.58 -9.54 -5.84
N GLY A 214 -4.46 -10.09 -7.05
CA GLY A 214 -4.81 -11.47 -7.36
C GLY A 214 -3.59 -12.31 -7.76
N SER A 215 -3.73 -13.65 -7.66
CA SER A 215 -2.64 -14.63 -7.78
C SER A 215 -1.57 -14.53 -6.67
N ASP A 216 -0.69 -15.52 -6.59
CA ASP A 216 0.41 -15.55 -5.61
C ASP A 216 1.50 -14.52 -5.93
N THR A 217 2.13 -13.90 -4.92
CA THR A 217 3.23 -12.93 -5.13
C THR A 217 4.46 -13.53 -5.82
N ALA A 218 4.67 -14.85 -5.69
CA ALA A 218 5.69 -15.58 -6.41
C ALA A 218 5.30 -15.84 -7.87
N SER A 219 4.04 -15.67 -8.25
CA SER A 219 3.63 -15.72 -9.65
C SER A 219 4.12 -14.47 -10.41
N PRO A 220 4.61 -14.60 -11.65
CA PRO A 220 4.80 -13.44 -12.53
C PRO A 220 3.47 -12.82 -12.97
N ARG A 221 2.34 -13.49 -12.70
CA ARG A 221 0.98 -13.01 -13.01
C ARG A 221 0.26 -12.37 -11.82
N TYR A 222 0.97 -12.08 -10.73
CA TYR A 222 0.44 -11.19 -9.70
C TYR A 222 -0.05 -9.88 -10.34
N CYS A 223 -1.26 -9.46 -10.03
CA CYS A 223 -1.94 -8.36 -10.74
C CYS A 223 -2.95 -7.67 -9.82
N LEU A 224 -3.46 -6.51 -10.21
CA LEU A 224 -4.50 -5.79 -9.47
C LEU A 224 -5.90 -6.12 -10.00
N GLY A 225 -6.82 -6.36 -9.08
CA GLY A 225 -8.26 -6.37 -9.28
C GLY A 225 -8.94 -5.13 -8.70
N LEU A 226 -10.23 -4.98 -8.98
CA LEU A 226 -11.02 -3.83 -8.55
C LEU A 226 -12.41 -4.28 -8.08
N LEU A 227 -12.79 -3.86 -6.88
CA LEU A 227 -14.15 -3.89 -6.36
C LEU A 227 -14.73 -2.47 -6.40
N THR A 228 -15.97 -2.33 -6.87
CA THR A 228 -16.71 -1.06 -6.84
C THR A 228 -17.88 -1.15 -5.86
N PHE A 229 -17.95 -0.25 -4.90
CA PHE A 229 -19.06 -0.18 -3.95
C PHE A 229 -20.29 0.45 -4.60
N ARG A 230 -21.44 -0.22 -4.51
CA ARG A 230 -22.74 0.26 -5.02
C ARG A 230 -23.54 1.09 -3.99
N GLY A 231 -22.99 1.29 -2.79
CA GLY A 231 -23.71 1.89 -1.67
C GLY A 231 -24.40 0.82 -0.80
N GLY A 232 -25.10 1.27 0.24
CA GLY A 232 -25.68 0.39 1.26
C GLY A 232 -24.70 0.13 2.41
N ASP A 233 -24.75 -1.08 2.95
CA ASP A 233 -23.84 -1.56 4.00
C ASP A 233 -22.56 -2.14 3.37
N PRO A 234 -21.35 -1.63 3.69
CA PRO A 234 -20.10 -2.15 3.16
C PRO A 234 -19.75 -3.57 3.64
N LEU A 235 -20.39 -4.07 4.71
CA LEU A 235 -20.22 -5.46 5.16
C LEU A 235 -21.04 -6.47 4.36
N VAL A 236 -21.91 -6.02 3.45
CA VAL A 236 -22.69 -6.91 2.58
C VAL A 236 -21.93 -7.12 1.26
N ARG A 237 -21.45 -8.35 1.03
CA ARG A 237 -20.66 -8.72 -0.17
C ARG A 237 -21.30 -8.30 -1.49
N THR A 238 -22.62 -8.46 -1.63
CA THR A 238 -23.35 -8.13 -2.87
C THR A 238 -23.43 -6.62 -3.17
N ASN A 239 -23.07 -5.77 -2.21
CA ASN A 239 -22.91 -4.33 -2.45
C ASN A 239 -21.56 -3.99 -3.12
N TRP A 240 -20.69 -4.97 -3.33
CA TRP A 240 -19.43 -4.83 -4.06
C TRP A 240 -19.49 -5.53 -5.41
N VAL A 241 -19.09 -4.82 -6.46
CA VAL A 241 -18.98 -5.35 -7.83
C VAL A 241 -17.54 -5.67 -8.12
N LYS A 242 -17.26 -6.94 -8.37
CA LYS A 242 -15.93 -7.40 -8.76
C LYS A 242 -15.74 -7.29 -10.27
N MET A 243 -14.65 -6.67 -10.70
CA MET A 243 -14.28 -6.62 -12.11
C MET A 243 -13.81 -8.01 -12.58
N PRO A 244 -14.28 -8.51 -13.74
CA PRO A 244 -13.96 -9.86 -14.20
C PRO A 244 -12.54 -10.01 -14.75
N GLN A 245 -11.89 -8.91 -15.10
CA GLN A 245 -10.53 -8.86 -15.63
C GLN A 245 -9.63 -8.06 -14.69
N PRO A 246 -8.32 -8.35 -14.65
CA PRO A 246 -7.38 -7.51 -13.92
C PRO A 246 -7.40 -6.09 -14.49
N VAL A 247 -7.20 -5.11 -13.62
CA VAL A 247 -7.14 -3.68 -13.96
C VAL A 247 -5.71 -3.17 -14.09
N PHE A 248 -4.73 -3.98 -13.71
CA PHE A 248 -3.29 -3.72 -13.87
C PHE A 248 -2.52 -5.03 -13.79
N GLU A 249 -1.71 -5.36 -14.79
CA GLU A 249 -1.03 -6.65 -14.89
C GLU A 249 0.38 -6.51 -15.49
N ALA A 250 1.12 -7.61 -15.55
CA ALA A 250 2.50 -7.64 -16.04
C ALA A 250 2.62 -7.03 -17.45
N ASN A 251 3.76 -6.37 -17.70
CA ASN A 251 4.12 -5.85 -19.00
C ASN A 251 5.57 -6.28 -19.35
N PRO A 252 5.73 -7.48 -19.97
CA PRO A 252 7.04 -7.99 -20.36
C PRO A 252 7.81 -7.07 -21.31
N ALA A 253 7.12 -6.30 -22.17
CA ALA A 253 7.76 -5.33 -23.06
C ALA A 253 8.47 -4.20 -22.30
N ASN A 254 8.01 -3.89 -21.09
CA ASN A 254 8.64 -2.94 -20.17
C ASN A 254 9.50 -3.63 -19.09
N GLY A 255 9.62 -4.96 -19.12
CA GLY A 255 10.38 -5.73 -18.13
C GLY A 255 9.75 -5.76 -16.74
N ILE A 256 8.44 -5.54 -16.63
CA ILE A 256 7.75 -5.48 -15.32
C ILE A 256 6.83 -6.69 -15.17
N TYR A 257 7.04 -7.44 -14.09
CA TYR A 257 6.33 -8.69 -13.82
C TYR A 257 5.67 -8.68 -12.45
N GLY A 258 4.49 -9.29 -12.35
CA GLY A 258 3.76 -9.42 -11.10
C GLY A 258 3.47 -8.12 -10.37
N PRO A 259 2.95 -7.04 -11.00
CA PRO A 259 2.64 -5.81 -10.29
C PRO A 259 1.46 -6.01 -9.33
N GLY A 260 1.60 -5.58 -8.09
CA GLY A 260 0.49 -5.57 -7.16
C GLY A 260 0.73 -4.70 -5.93
N ARG A 261 -0.10 -4.87 -4.90
CA ARG A 261 -0.08 -4.04 -3.69
C ARG A 261 -0.25 -2.56 -4.01
N GLY A 262 -1.28 -2.24 -4.80
CA GLY A 262 -1.54 -0.89 -5.27
C GLY A 262 -1.93 0.05 -4.12
N THR A 263 -1.26 1.19 -4.04
CA THR A 263 -1.59 2.29 -3.12
C THR A 263 -1.58 3.63 -3.87
N PHE A 264 -2.19 4.67 -3.29
CA PHE A 264 -2.55 5.87 -4.03
C PHE A 264 -2.10 7.15 -3.33
N ALA A 265 -1.58 8.08 -4.12
CA ALA A 265 -1.28 9.44 -3.72
C ALA A 265 -1.84 10.43 -4.73
N GLN A 266 -2.03 11.68 -4.31
CA GLN A 266 -2.52 12.75 -5.16
C GLN A 266 -1.79 14.06 -4.85
N ASP A 267 -1.28 14.69 -5.92
CA ASP A 267 -0.72 16.04 -5.91
C ASP A 267 -1.46 16.94 -6.92
N ALA A 268 -0.95 18.16 -7.13
CA ALA A 268 -1.52 19.12 -8.07
C ALA A 268 -1.54 18.64 -9.54
N GLY A 269 -0.65 17.72 -9.92
CA GLY A 269 -0.60 17.11 -11.25
C GLY A 269 -1.54 15.91 -11.42
N GLY A 270 -2.26 15.51 -10.37
CA GLY A 270 -3.24 14.43 -10.41
C GLY A 270 -2.88 13.23 -9.54
N TRP A 271 -3.32 12.04 -9.98
CA TRP A 271 -3.25 10.81 -9.19
C TRP A 271 -2.04 9.96 -9.53
N TRP A 272 -1.52 9.29 -8.50
CA TRP A 272 -0.42 8.33 -8.57
C TRP A 272 -0.89 6.96 -8.11
N LEU A 273 -0.46 5.93 -8.83
CA LEU A 273 -0.45 4.54 -8.38
C LEU A 273 0.99 4.22 -7.98
N LEU A 274 1.18 3.77 -6.75
CA LEU A 274 2.39 3.07 -6.34
C LEU A 274 2.10 1.58 -6.20
N TYR A 275 3.05 0.76 -6.60
CA TYR A 275 2.90 -0.70 -6.61
C TYR A 275 4.26 -1.37 -6.48
N ALA A 276 4.29 -2.61 -6.01
CA ALA A 276 5.49 -3.44 -6.03
C ALA A 276 5.45 -4.38 -7.25
N ALA A 277 6.59 -4.55 -7.92
CA ALA A 277 6.73 -5.51 -9.02
C ALA A 277 8.16 -6.07 -9.11
N LYS A 278 8.33 -7.14 -9.87
CA LYS A 278 9.61 -7.79 -10.18
C LYS A 278 10.14 -7.32 -11.54
N ALA A 279 11.45 -7.42 -11.74
CA ALA A 279 12.12 -7.15 -13.01
C ALA A 279 12.33 -8.42 -13.88
N THR A 280 12.04 -9.60 -13.33
CA THR A 280 12.09 -10.89 -14.03
C THR A 280 10.79 -11.67 -13.82
N ASP A 281 10.54 -12.66 -14.66
CA ASP A 281 9.40 -13.57 -14.56
C ASP A 281 9.65 -14.77 -13.63
N ASP A 282 10.77 -14.74 -12.90
CA ASP A 282 11.14 -15.81 -11.96
C ASP A 282 10.02 -16.05 -10.95
N PRO A 283 9.69 -17.34 -10.65
CA PRO A 283 8.58 -17.68 -9.78
C PRO A 283 8.95 -17.53 -8.28
N THR A 284 9.25 -16.31 -7.86
CA THR A 284 9.72 -15.92 -6.51
C THR A 284 8.99 -14.71 -5.97
N SER A 285 8.76 -14.66 -4.65
CA SER A 285 8.20 -13.48 -3.97
C SER A 285 9.26 -12.44 -3.59
N ARG A 286 10.54 -12.74 -3.84
CA ARG A 286 11.70 -11.86 -3.58
C ARG A 286 11.91 -10.84 -4.70
N ASN A 287 12.83 -9.91 -4.48
CA ASN A 287 13.29 -8.93 -5.48
C ASN A 287 12.14 -8.08 -6.07
N ARG A 288 11.13 -7.80 -5.25
CA ARG A 288 10.08 -6.83 -5.55
C ARG A 288 10.58 -5.44 -5.18
N ALA A 289 10.27 -4.46 -6.03
CA ALA A 289 10.60 -3.07 -5.80
C ALA A 289 9.40 -2.16 -6.06
N VAL A 290 9.27 -1.11 -5.25
CA VAL A 290 8.23 -0.08 -5.34
C VAL A 290 8.47 0.77 -6.57
N ARG A 291 7.41 0.99 -7.34
CA ARG A 291 7.35 1.88 -8.50
C ARG A 291 6.20 2.85 -8.33
N ALA A 292 6.28 3.99 -9.01
CA ALA A 292 5.20 4.96 -9.09
C ALA A 292 4.92 5.35 -10.54
N GLN A 293 3.64 5.51 -10.87
CA GLN A 293 3.22 6.11 -12.14
C GLN A 293 1.91 6.87 -11.99
N ARG A 294 1.69 7.83 -12.89
CA ARG A 294 0.40 8.51 -13.01
C ARG A 294 -0.65 7.56 -13.58
N PHE A 295 -1.90 7.78 -13.20
CA PHE A 295 -3.04 7.11 -13.83
C PHE A 295 -4.18 8.10 -14.08
N THR A 296 -5.12 7.72 -14.94
CA THR A 296 -6.24 8.57 -15.36
C THR A 296 -7.58 7.98 -14.93
N TRP A 297 -8.66 8.70 -15.21
CA TRP A 297 -10.02 8.31 -14.87
C TRP A 297 -10.87 8.25 -16.12
N LYS A 298 -11.74 7.24 -16.22
CA LYS A 298 -12.78 7.14 -17.24
C LYS A 298 -14.11 6.89 -16.55
N ASP A 299 -15.07 7.78 -16.73
CA ASP A 299 -16.40 7.70 -16.10
C ASP A 299 -16.34 7.52 -14.58
N GLY A 300 -15.34 8.15 -13.94
CA GLY A 300 -15.06 8.05 -12.51
C GLY A 300 -14.45 6.72 -12.05
N VAL A 301 -14.07 5.81 -12.95
CA VAL A 301 -13.37 4.54 -12.68
C VAL A 301 -11.88 4.70 -12.98
N PRO A 302 -10.96 4.16 -12.17
CA PRO A 302 -9.52 4.32 -12.40
C PRO A 302 -9.05 3.55 -13.63
N VAL A 303 -8.15 4.15 -14.39
CA VAL A 303 -7.48 3.56 -15.56
C VAL A 303 -5.97 3.61 -15.30
N PHE A 304 -5.43 2.52 -14.76
CA PHE A 304 -4.01 2.41 -14.37
C PHE A 304 -3.05 2.30 -15.56
N GLY A 305 -3.57 1.92 -16.73
CA GLY A 305 -2.76 1.64 -17.90
C GLY A 305 -1.94 0.36 -17.73
N VAL A 306 -0.71 0.37 -18.24
CA VAL A 306 0.25 -0.73 -18.07
C VAL A 306 1.43 -0.27 -17.20
N PRO A 307 2.13 -1.18 -16.51
CA PRO A 307 3.37 -0.85 -15.82
C PRO A 307 4.37 -0.18 -16.76
N MET A 308 4.90 0.97 -16.36
CA MET A 308 5.92 1.71 -17.09
C MET A 308 7.30 1.09 -16.90
N LYS A 309 8.16 1.22 -17.92
CA LYS A 309 9.56 0.77 -17.85
C LYS A 309 10.30 1.54 -16.75
N ASP A 310 11.21 0.86 -16.06
CA ASP A 310 12.13 1.48 -15.10
C ASP A 310 12.98 2.58 -15.76
N GLY A 311 13.34 3.58 -14.96
CA GLY A 311 13.98 4.81 -15.42
C GLY A 311 13.27 6.08 -14.96
N PRO A 312 13.64 7.24 -15.51
CA PRO A 312 13.15 8.53 -15.05
C PRO A 312 11.61 8.64 -15.05
N ILE A 313 11.06 9.16 -13.96
CA ILE A 313 9.65 9.45 -13.81
C ILE A 313 9.39 10.87 -14.32
N ASN A 314 8.59 10.98 -15.39
CA ASN A 314 8.13 12.28 -15.87
C ASN A 314 7.16 12.88 -14.85
N SER A 315 7.60 13.93 -14.16
CA SER A 315 6.81 14.69 -13.18
C SER A 315 5.89 15.74 -13.80
N ARG A 316 5.89 15.87 -15.14
CA ARG A 316 5.10 16.84 -15.91
C ARG A 316 3.83 16.24 -16.45
#